data_AF-A0A1N7SZ55-F1
#
_entry.id   AF-A0A1N7SZ55-F1
#
_cell.length_a   1.000
_cell.length_b   1.000
_cell.length_c   1.000
_cell.angle_alpha   90.00
_cell.angle_beta   90.00
_cell.angle_gamma   90.00
#
_symmetry.space_group_name_H-M   'P 1'
#
loop_
_entity.id
_entity.type
_entity.pdbx_description
1 polymer ?
#
loop_
_entity_poly.entity_id
_entity_poly.type
_entity_poly.pdbx_seq_one_letter_code
_entity_poly.pdbx_strand_id
1 'polypeptide(L)'
;MRDNDVERTASLIGRLNALGRGEARSADIAAKADAYDVVVNASPLGMRADDPLPIDVSRLPATTFVGDVVTKPPLTPLIEAARARGCPTVTGTQMFGRVCERMVTFLLDAGR
;
A
#
# COMPACT_ATOMS: atom_id res chain seq x y z
N MET A 1 1.08 -5.31 -9.60
CA MET A 1 1.02 -3.85 -9.41
C MET A 1 -0.07 -3.26 -10.28
N ARG A 2 -0.83 -2.29 -9.78
CA ARG A 2 -1.88 -1.61 -10.53
C ARG A 2 -1.73 -0.10 -10.33
N ASP A 3 -1.80 0.64 -11.41
CA ASP A 3 -1.79 2.11 -11.48
C ASP A 3 -2.64 2.53 -12.69
N ASN A 4 -3.12 3.78 -12.75
CA ASN A 4 -3.85 4.28 -13.91
C ASN A 4 -2.92 4.66 -15.08
N ASP A 5 -1.62 4.81 -14.79
CA ASP A 5 -0.58 5.14 -15.75
C ASP A 5 0.20 3.87 -16.16
N VAL A 6 0.01 3.47 -17.42
CA VAL A 6 0.61 2.26 -18.00
C VAL A 6 2.13 2.42 -18.14
N GLU A 7 2.62 3.60 -18.50
CA GLU A 7 4.06 3.86 -18.67
C GLU A 7 4.77 3.82 -17.33
N ARG A 8 4.18 4.44 -16.30
CA ARG A 8 4.68 4.38 -14.92
C ARG A 8 4.72 2.96 -14.39
N THR A 9 3.66 2.19 -14.65
CA THR A 9 3.57 0.78 -14.26
C THR A 9 4.67 -0.04 -14.93
N ALA A 10 4.84 0.09 -16.24
CA ALA A 10 5.86 -0.62 -17.02
C ALA A 10 7.27 -0.26 -16.54
N SER A 11 7.55 1.04 -16.34
CA SER A 11 8.83 1.52 -15.85
C SER A 11 9.16 0.98 -14.46
N LEU A 12 8.19 0.94 -13.54
CA LEU A 12 8.39 0.39 -12.21
C LEU A 12 8.59 -1.13 -12.24
N ILE A 13 7.81 -1.87 -13.03
CA ILE A 13 8.00 -3.32 -13.22
C ILE A 13 9.41 -3.62 -13.74
N GLY A 14 9.87 -2.89 -14.77
CA GLY A 14 11.21 -3.06 -15.32
C GLY A 14 12.30 -2.84 -14.26
N ARG A 15 12.19 -1.76 -13.47
CA ARG A 15 13.12 -1.48 -12.38
C ARG A 15 13.09 -2.55 -11.29
N LEU A 16 11.91 -3.03 -10.89
CA LEU A 16 11.79 -4.07 -9.87
C LEU A 16 12.37 -5.41 -10.32
N ASN A 17 12.09 -5.82 -11.56
CA ASN A 17 12.61 -7.06 -12.13
C ASN A 17 14.13 -7.00 -12.33
N ALA A 18 14.68 -5.84 -12.69
CA ALA A 18 16.13 -5.63 -12.82
C ALA A 18 16.90 -5.83 -11.50
N LEU A 19 16.23 -5.74 -10.34
CA LEU A 19 16.86 -6.04 -9.05
C LEU A 19 17.14 -7.53 -8.85
N GLY A 20 16.48 -8.43 -9.61
CA GLY A 20 16.66 -9.88 -9.49
C GLY A 20 16.18 -10.47 -8.16
N ARG A 21 15.31 -9.78 -7.42
CA ARG A 21 14.84 -10.16 -6.08
C ARG A 21 13.44 -10.78 -6.04
N GLY A 22 12.85 -11.00 -7.20
CA GLY A 22 11.49 -11.49 -7.38
C GLY A 22 10.90 -11.03 -8.70
N GLU A 23 9.65 -11.38 -8.93
CA GLU A 23 8.94 -11.06 -10.15
C GLU A 23 7.81 -10.05 -9.89
N ALA A 24 7.91 -8.91 -10.55
CA ALA A 24 6.88 -7.89 -10.60
C ALA A 24 6.08 -8.02 -11.90
N ARG A 25 4.75 -7.98 -11.76
CA ARG A 25 3.80 -8.03 -12.88
C ARG A 25 2.74 -6.93 -12.72
N SER A 26 2.18 -6.47 -13.83
CA SER A 26 0.98 -5.64 -13.80
C SER A 26 -0.23 -6.51 -13.42
N ALA A 27 -1.22 -5.89 -12.79
CA ALA A 27 -2.48 -6.50 -12.43
C ALA A 27 -3.61 -5.66 -13.02
N ASP A 28 -4.60 -6.33 -13.59
CA ASP A 28 -5.82 -5.70 -14.11
C ASP A 28 -6.75 -5.27 -12.95
N ILE A 29 -7.71 -4.41 -13.23
CA ILE A 29 -8.76 -4.00 -12.29
C ILE A 29 -9.63 -5.17 -11.84
N ALA A 30 -9.75 -6.22 -12.68
CA ALA A 30 -10.45 -7.46 -12.33
C ALA A 30 -9.63 -8.42 -11.45
N ALA A 31 -8.39 -8.06 -11.10
CA ALA A 31 -7.56 -8.88 -10.23
C ALA A 31 -8.25 -9.12 -8.89
N LYS A 32 -8.41 -10.40 -8.55
CA LYS A 32 -9.19 -10.80 -7.38
C LYS A 32 -8.40 -10.51 -6.11
N ALA A 33 -9.02 -9.76 -5.20
CA ALA A 33 -8.39 -9.33 -3.95
C ALA A 33 -7.97 -10.51 -3.04
N ASP A 34 -8.70 -11.63 -3.10
CA ASP A 34 -8.42 -12.87 -2.35
C ASP A 34 -7.17 -13.63 -2.81
N ALA A 35 -6.53 -13.20 -3.91
CA ALA A 35 -5.31 -13.81 -4.41
C ALA A 35 -4.02 -13.25 -3.76
N TYR A 36 -4.12 -12.30 -2.82
CA TYR A 36 -2.98 -11.58 -2.28
C TYR A 36 -2.90 -11.66 -0.75
N ASP A 37 -1.72 -12.03 -0.24
CA ASP A 37 -1.41 -12.03 1.19
C ASP A 37 -1.19 -10.62 1.75
N VAL A 38 -0.78 -9.69 0.88
CA VAL A 38 -0.49 -8.29 1.22
C VAL A 38 -1.10 -7.37 0.19
N VAL A 39 -1.85 -6.37 0.65
CA VAL A 39 -2.44 -5.32 -0.17
C VAL A 39 -1.98 -3.96 0.35
N VAL A 40 -1.47 -3.12 -0.55
CA VAL A 40 -1.03 -1.76 -0.19
C VAL A 40 -1.68 -0.75 -1.12
N ASN A 41 -2.38 0.23 -0.55
CA ASN A 41 -2.77 1.43 -1.28
C ASN A 41 -1.61 2.43 -1.25
N ALA A 42 -1.08 2.72 -2.44
CA ALA A 42 -0.07 3.75 -2.66
C ALA A 42 -0.60 4.89 -3.56
N SER A 43 -1.92 4.99 -3.71
CA SER A 43 -2.59 6.05 -4.45
C SER A 43 -3.16 7.12 -3.50
N PRO A 44 -3.60 8.28 -4.01
CA PRO A 44 -4.28 9.28 -3.20
C PRO A 44 -5.71 8.88 -2.76
N LEU A 45 -6.25 7.74 -3.22
CA LEU A 45 -7.60 7.31 -2.88
C LEU A 45 -7.72 7.07 -1.38
N GLY A 46 -8.77 7.63 -0.77
CA GLY A 46 -9.00 7.59 0.66
C GLY A 46 -8.61 8.88 1.39
N MET A 47 -8.08 9.88 0.67
CA MET A 47 -7.91 11.23 1.21
C MET A 47 -9.24 11.96 1.41
N ARG A 48 -10.27 11.60 0.63
CA ARG A 48 -11.65 12.09 0.78
C ARG A 48 -12.59 10.94 1.17
N ALA A 49 -13.67 11.28 1.87
CA ALA A 49 -14.63 10.29 2.36
C ALA A 49 -15.42 9.61 1.23
N ASP A 50 -15.58 10.28 0.10
CA ASP A 50 -16.31 9.84 -1.09
C ASP A 50 -15.41 9.16 -2.14
N ASP A 51 -14.10 9.06 -1.89
CA ASP A 51 -13.20 8.34 -2.78
C ASP A 51 -13.60 6.86 -2.86
N PRO A 52 -13.63 6.25 -4.06
CA PRO A 52 -13.90 4.83 -4.18
C PRO A 52 -12.77 4.02 -3.52
N LEU A 53 -13.12 2.86 -2.97
CA LEU A 53 -12.12 1.93 -2.47
C LEU A 53 -11.20 1.49 -3.61
N PRO A 54 -9.87 1.44 -3.39
CA PRO A 54 -8.94 1.03 -4.44
C PRO A 54 -9.12 -0.44 -4.81
N ILE A 55 -9.70 -1.26 -3.94
CA ILE A 55 -9.94 -2.69 -4.17
C ILE A 55 -11.23 -3.13 -3.47
N ASP A 56 -11.84 -4.19 -3.97
CA ASP A 56 -12.97 -4.83 -3.31
C ASP A 56 -12.53 -5.56 -2.03
N VAL A 57 -12.72 -4.89 -0.89
CA VAL A 57 -12.36 -5.39 0.44
C VAL A 57 -13.27 -6.53 0.91
N SER A 58 -14.47 -6.69 0.32
CA SER A 58 -15.43 -7.72 0.74
C SER A 58 -14.91 -9.14 0.55
N ARG A 59 -13.92 -9.29 -0.35
CA ARG A 59 -13.31 -10.58 -0.70
C ARG A 59 -11.98 -10.84 0.01
N LEU A 60 -11.48 -9.92 0.83
CA LEU A 60 -10.21 -10.12 1.53
C LEU A 60 -10.32 -11.20 2.63
N PRO A 61 -9.45 -12.23 2.61
CA PRO A 61 -9.23 -13.10 3.75
C PRO A 61 -8.82 -12.30 4.99
N ALA A 62 -9.27 -12.69 6.18
CA ALA A 62 -8.89 -12.04 7.43
C ALA A 62 -7.37 -12.14 7.73
N THR A 63 -6.65 -13.03 7.04
CA THR A 63 -5.19 -13.17 7.12
C THR A 63 -4.44 -12.16 6.26
N THR A 64 -5.10 -11.48 5.32
CA THR A 64 -4.45 -10.52 4.41
C THR A 64 -4.00 -9.28 5.18
N PHE A 65 -2.74 -8.90 5.01
CA PHE A 65 -2.21 -7.67 5.59
C PHE A 65 -2.53 -6.47 4.69
N VAL A 66 -3.13 -5.42 5.24
CA VAL A 66 -3.55 -4.23 4.49
C VAL A 66 -2.81 -2.98 4.96
N GLY A 67 -2.08 -2.34 4.05
CA GLY A 67 -1.42 -1.06 4.28
C GLY A 67 -2.02 0.07 3.47
N ASP A 68 -2.04 1.28 4.01
CA ASP A 68 -2.43 2.48 3.29
C ASP A 68 -1.46 3.62 3.62
N VAL A 69 -0.87 4.25 2.59
CA VAL A 69 0.10 5.34 2.79
C VAL A 69 -0.56 6.67 3.12
N VAL A 70 -1.87 6.80 2.93
CA VAL A 70 -2.61 8.04 3.23
C VAL A 70 -2.57 8.32 4.73
N THR A 71 -2.11 9.52 5.09
CA THR A 71 -1.95 9.96 6.48
C THR A 71 -3.13 10.77 7.01
N LYS A 72 -3.98 11.28 6.12
CA LYS A 72 -5.17 12.05 6.46
C LYS A 72 -6.33 11.63 5.56
N PRO A 73 -7.46 11.18 6.13
CA PRO A 73 -7.71 10.96 7.56
C PRO A 73 -6.81 9.86 8.17
N PRO A 74 -6.61 9.82 9.51
CA PRO A 74 -5.75 8.82 10.15
C PRO A 74 -6.24 7.36 9.97
N LEU A 75 -7.56 7.18 9.84
CA LEU A 75 -8.19 5.94 9.43
C LEU A 75 -8.87 6.20 8.10
N THR A 76 -8.37 5.58 7.04
CA THR A 76 -8.96 5.67 5.71
C THR A 76 -10.11 4.67 5.56
N PRO A 77 -11.04 4.88 4.61
CA PRO A 77 -12.10 3.92 4.32
C PRO A 77 -11.58 2.51 4.03
N LEU A 78 -10.40 2.38 3.38
CA LEU A 78 -9.75 1.10 3.14
C LEU A 78 -9.35 0.40 4.45
N ILE A 79 -8.67 1.13 5.35
CA ILE A 79 -8.22 0.58 6.63
C ILE A 79 -9.41 0.20 7.51
N GLU A 80 -10.44 1.04 7.55
CA GLU A 80 -11.67 0.74 8.30
C GLU A 80 -12.36 -0.52 7.77
N ALA A 81 -12.52 -0.64 6.45
CA ALA A 81 -13.11 -1.81 5.82
C ALA A 81 -12.28 -3.08 6.07
N ALA A 82 -10.95 -2.99 5.98
CA ALA A 82 -10.04 -4.10 6.23
C ALA A 82 -10.10 -4.57 7.69
N ARG A 83 -10.13 -3.63 8.65
CA ARG A 83 -10.29 -3.95 10.07
C ARG A 83 -11.64 -4.59 10.37
N ALA A 84 -12.72 -4.09 9.77
CA ALA A 84 -14.05 -4.71 9.88
C ALA A 84 -14.07 -6.15 9.36
N ARG A 85 -13.14 -6.51 8.45
CA ARG A 85 -12.93 -7.87 7.95
C ARG A 85 -12.03 -8.75 8.83
N GLY A 86 -11.41 -8.18 9.86
CA GLY A 86 -10.45 -8.85 10.73
C GLY A 86 -9.02 -8.85 10.20
N CYS A 87 -8.74 -8.09 9.13
CA CYS A 87 -7.42 -8.01 8.54
C CYS A 87 -6.44 -7.27 9.46
N PRO A 88 -5.18 -7.73 9.62
CA PRO A 88 -4.13 -6.90 10.20
C PRO A 88 -3.83 -5.70 9.29
N THR A 89 -3.60 -4.52 9.88
CA THR A 89 -3.43 -3.27 9.12
C THR A 89 -2.27 -2.41 9.59
N VAL A 90 -1.70 -1.61 8.69
CA VAL A 90 -0.83 -0.47 9.02
C VAL A 90 -1.38 0.81 8.39
N THR A 91 -1.47 1.88 9.19
CA THR A 91 -1.93 3.19 8.72
C THR A 91 -0.79 4.03 8.14
N GLY A 92 -1.12 5.04 7.35
CA GLY A 92 -0.12 5.96 6.80
C GLY A 92 0.60 6.73 7.90
N THR A 93 -0.08 7.06 8.99
CA THR A 93 0.54 7.70 10.16
C THR A 93 1.56 6.80 10.87
N GLN A 94 1.28 5.50 10.98
CA GLN A 94 2.23 4.52 11.52
C GLN A 94 3.45 4.36 10.60
N MET A 95 3.21 4.26 9.28
CA MET A 95 4.29 4.20 8.29
C MET A 95 5.16 5.46 8.31
N PHE A 96 4.55 6.64 8.35
CA PHE A 96 5.25 7.92 8.44
C PHE A 96 6.13 7.99 9.68
N GLY A 97 5.62 7.56 10.85
CA GLY A 97 6.41 7.48 12.08
C GLY A 97 7.70 6.67 11.90
N ARG A 98 7.63 5.51 11.21
CA ARG A 98 8.81 4.68 10.92
C ARG A 98 9.81 5.37 10.00
N VAL A 99 9.33 6.13 9.01
CA VAL A 99 10.22 6.90 8.12
C VAL A 99 10.92 8.02 8.90
N CYS A 100 10.20 8.74 9.76
CA CYS A 100 10.78 9.75 10.63
C CYS A 100 11.88 9.18 11.55
N GLU A 101 11.62 8.05 12.21
CA GLU A 101 12.62 7.34 13.03
C GLU A 101 13.88 7.00 12.21
N ARG A 102 13.69 6.51 10.97
CA ARG A 102 14.81 6.16 10.08
C ARG A 102 15.62 7.38 9.66
N MET A 103 14.97 8.50 9.36
CA MET A 103 15.62 9.76 9.03
C MET A 103 16.44 10.29 10.20
N VAL A 104 15.86 10.29 11.41
CA VAL A 104 16.58 10.71 12.63
C VAL A 104 17.81 9.84 12.85
N THR A 105 17.67 8.52 12.74
CA THR A 105 18.80 7.58 12.86
C THR A 105 19.90 7.90 11.85
N PHE A 106 19.54 8.08 10.57
CA PHE A 106 20.51 8.41 9.52
C PHE A 106 21.26 9.72 9.81
N LEU A 107 20.55 10.78 10.23
CA LEU A 107 21.16 12.08 10.50
C LEU A 107 22.10 12.05 11.72
N LEU A 108 21.80 11.25 12.74
CA LEU A 108 22.65 11.09 13.91
C LEU A 108 23.87 10.21 13.61
N ASP A 109 23.71 9.16 12.82
CA ASP A 109 24.81 8.25 12.45
C ASP A 109 25.77 8.88 11.43
N ALA A 110 25.26 9.69 10.48
CA ALA A 110 26.07 10.39 9.48
C ALA A 110 26.97 11.49 10.06
N GLY A 111 26.76 11.86 11.33
CA GLY A 111 27.60 12.81 12.06
C GLY A 111 28.73 12.17 12.88
N ARG A 112 28.89 10.84 12.82
CA ARG A 112 30.00 10.09 13.43
C ARG A 112 30.96 9.60 12.36
#